data_AF-A0A951EF44-F1
#
_entry.id   AF-A0A951EF44-F1
#
_cell.length_a   1.000
_cell.length_b   1.000
_cell.length_c   1.000
_cell.angle_alpha   90.00
_cell.angle_beta   90.00
_cell.angle_gamma   90.00
#
_symmetry.space_group_name_H-M   'P 1'
#
loop_
_entity.id
_entity.type
_entity.pdbx_description
1 polymer ?
#
loop_
_entity_poly.entity_id
_entity_poly.type
_entity_poly.pdbx_seq_one_letter_code
_entity_poly.pdbx_strand_id
1 'polypeptide(L)'
;PTNHLDIDARDALVRALADFEGAVLLITHDPHLVSLVADRLWLVGDGTVRPYDGDLDDYRALLAERARPAASRADDAPSRKDDRRERAEARAQLAPLRKQARDAEAQIAALGKERARIEARLAEPAIYAPERVAEVATANARLAAIGREIAAAEADWLAAEEALEAAG
;
A
#
# COMPACT_ATOMS: atom_id res chain seq x y z
N PRO A 1 28.34 3.07 1.04
CA PRO A 1 28.80 4.13 1.97
C PRO A 1 27.63 5.05 2.33
N THR A 2 26.88 4.63 3.33
CA THR A 2 25.58 5.20 3.77
C THR A 2 25.61 5.32 5.30
N ASN A 3 26.76 5.77 5.82
CA ASN A 3 27.04 5.81 7.25
C ASN A 3 26.79 7.20 7.87
N HIS A 4 26.06 8.09 7.18
CA HIS A 4 25.72 9.44 7.69
C HIS A 4 24.41 9.96 7.10
N LEU A 5 23.29 9.31 7.41
CA LEU A 5 21.98 9.95 7.36
C LEU A 5 21.45 9.96 8.80
N ASP A 6 21.50 11.13 9.42
CA ASP A 6 20.95 11.37 10.76
C ASP A 6 19.49 10.91 10.81
N ILE A 7 19.07 10.41 11.97
CA ILE A 7 17.72 9.86 12.24
C ILE A 7 16.61 10.78 11.71
N ASP A 8 16.79 12.10 11.82
CA ASP A 8 15.83 13.10 11.34
C ASP A 8 15.65 13.09 9.81
N ALA A 9 16.73 12.83 9.06
CA ALA A 9 16.68 12.77 7.61
C ALA A 9 16.04 11.46 7.11
N ARG A 10 16.14 10.38 7.89
CA ARG A 10 15.42 9.13 7.60
C ARG A 10 13.92 9.28 7.81
N ASP A 11 13.50 9.90 8.91
CA ASP A 11 12.08 10.17 9.16
C ASP A 11 11.48 11.10 8.11
N ALA A 12 12.22 12.14 7.71
CA ALA A 12 11.82 13.00 6.60
C ALA A 12 11.69 12.24 5.28
N LEU A 13 12.61 11.31 5.00
CA LEU A 13 12.57 10.46 3.80
C LEU A 13 11.39 9.47 3.84
N VAL A 14 11.10 8.85 4.98
CA VAL A 14 9.96 7.95 5.15
C VAL A 14 8.66 8.69 4.90
N ARG A 15 8.49 9.88 5.49
CA ARG A 15 7.30 10.71 5.27
C ARG A 15 7.19 11.17 3.83
N ALA A 16 8.29 11.63 3.22
CA ALA A 16 8.30 12.03 1.82
C ALA A 16 7.98 10.87 0.86
N LEU A 17 8.38 9.65 1.19
CA LEU A 17 8.08 8.45 0.40
C LEU A 17 6.64 7.98 0.61
N ALA A 18 6.09 8.11 1.82
CA ALA A 18 4.68 7.82 2.10
C ALA A 18 3.73 8.80 1.41
N ASP A 19 4.12 10.09 1.36
CA ASP A 19 3.34 11.15 0.71
C ASP A 19 3.53 11.19 -0.82
N PHE A 20 4.42 10.35 -1.39
CA PHE A 20 4.71 10.36 -2.81
C PHE A 20 3.66 9.55 -3.59
N GLU A 21 2.84 10.23 -4.39
CA GLU A 21 1.74 9.61 -5.17
C GLU A 21 2.20 8.76 -6.39
N GLY A 22 3.49 8.48 -6.54
CA GLY A 22 4.05 7.70 -7.65
C GLY A 22 4.61 6.34 -7.22
N ALA A 23 4.93 5.49 -8.19
CA ALA A 23 5.61 4.23 -7.91
C ALA A 23 7.11 4.48 -7.63
N VAL A 24 7.59 4.09 -6.44
CA VAL A 24 9.00 4.19 -6.07
C VAL A 24 9.64 2.81 -6.05
N LEU A 25 10.73 2.65 -6.81
CA LEU A 25 11.59 1.47 -6.71
C LEU A 25 12.75 1.78 -5.75
N LEU A 26 12.67 1.24 -4.55
CA LEU A 26 13.69 1.43 -3.52
C LEU A 26 14.66 0.24 -3.50
N ILE A 27 15.95 0.51 -3.72
CA ILE A 27 17.03 -0.45 -3.51
C ILE A 27 17.85 0.04 -2.32
N THR A 28 17.68 -0.60 -1.18
CA THR A 28 18.41 -0.24 0.05
C THR A 28 18.89 -1.48 0.78
N HIS A 29 19.97 -1.31 1.54
CA HIS A 29 20.48 -2.31 2.49
C HIS A 29 19.95 -2.05 3.91
N ASP A 30 19.20 -0.95 4.12
CA ASP A 30 18.67 -0.59 5.42
C ASP A 30 17.35 -1.31 5.71
N PRO A 31 17.34 -2.22 6.69
CA PRO A 31 16.19 -3.03 7.00
C PRO A 31 14.98 -2.24 7.49
N HIS A 32 15.26 -1.21 8.28
CA HIS A 32 14.23 -0.45 8.98
C HIS A 32 13.50 0.52 8.05
N LEU A 33 14.20 1.00 7.00
CA LEU A 33 13.56 1.81 5.96
C LEU A 33 12.59 0.98 5.11
N VAL A 34 12.98 -0.26 4.79
CA VAL A 34 12.15 -1.18 4.00
C VAL A 34 10.89 -1.55 4.75
N SER A 35 10.97 -1.87 6.05
CA SER A 35 9.79 -2.23 6.84
C SER A 35 8.76 -1.10 6.95
N LEU A 36 9.21 0.16 6.89
CA LEU A 36 8.35 1.33 7.06
C LEU A 36 7.72 1.83 5.76
N VAL A 37 8.34 1.55 4.61
CA VAL A 37 7.97 2.17 3.31
C VAL A 37 7.56 1.14 2.25
N ALA A 38 7.99 -0.12 2.36
CA ALA A 38 7.77 -1.09 1.31
C ALA A 38 6.38 -1.72 1.37
N ASP A 39 5.55 -1.41 0.38
CA ASP A 39 4.27 -2.08 0.15
C ASP A 39 4.41 -3.51 -0.37
N ARG A 40 5.47 -3.75 -1.16
CA ARG A 40 5.73 -5.02 -1.84
C ARG A 40 7.23 -5.24 -1.93
N LEU A 41 7.68 -6.44 -1.58
CA LEU A 41 9.08 -6.84 -1.71
C LEU A 41 9.28 -7.64 -2.98
N TRP A 42 10.42 -7.43 -3.64
CA TRP A 42 10.81 -8.17 -4.84
C TRP A 42 12.20 -8.72 -4.61
N LEU A 43 12.35 -10.04 -4.75
CA LEU A 43 13.59 -10.74 -4.51
C LEU A 43 14.26 -11.04 -5.84
N VAL A 44 15.46 -10.50 -6.02
CA VAL A 44 16.30 -10.70 -7.19
C VAL A 44 17.30 -11.80 -6.85
N GLY A 45 17.20 -12.94 -7.52
CA GLY A 45 18.05 -14.11 -7.27
C GLY A 45 18.03 -15.10 -8.42
N ASP A 46 19.14 -15.80 -8.62
CA ASP A 46 19.27 -16.86 -9.64
C ASP A 46 18.89 -16.40 -11.06
N GLY A 47 19.22 -15.15 -11.40
CA GLY A 47 18.91 -14.54 -12.70
C GLY A 47 17.43 -14.20 -12.93
N THR A 48 16.58 -14.36 -11.93
CA THR A 48 15.14 -14.04 -12.00
C THR A 48 14.73 -13.05 -10.92
N VAL A 49 13.67 -12.29 -11.19
CA VAL A 49 13.03 -11.43 -10.20
C VAL A 49 11.67 -12.02 -9.88
N ARG A 50 11.40 -12.25 -8.59
CA ARG A 50 10.11 -12.76 -8.13
C ARG A 50 9.56 -11.85 -7.03
N PRO A 51 8.26 -11.54 -7.02
CA PRO A 51 7.64 -10.91 -5.86
C PRO A 51 7.86 -11.79 -4.63
N TYR A 52 8.16 -11.15 -3.50
CA TYR A 52 8.44 -11.77 -2.23
C TYR A 52 7.41 -11.30 -1.22
N ASP A 53 6.62 -12.24 -0.73
CA ASP A 53 5.50 -11.98 0.18
C ASP A 53 5.90 -12.14 1.67
N GLY A 54 7.19 -12.35 1.93
CA GLY A 54 7.77 -12.36 3.27
C GLY A 54 8.10 -10.95 3.74
N ASP A 55 8.09 -10.71 5.05
CA ASP A 55 8.66 -9.48 5.60
C ASP A 55 10.20 -9.56 5.61
N LEU A 56 10.84 -8.50 6.09
CA LEU A 56 12.28 -8.47 6.07
C LEU A 56 12.92 -9.40 7.12
N ASP A 57 12.19 -9.73 8.20
CA ASP A 57 12.65 -10.68 9.21
C ASP A 57 12.55 -12.12 8.67
N ASP A 58 11.55 -12.43 7.85
CA ASP A 58 11.45 -13.65 7.04
C ASP A 58 12.64 -13.77 6.07
N TYR A 59 13.03 -12.65 5.43
CA TYR A 59 14.17 -12.62 4.52
C TYR A 59 15.51 -12.84 5.25
N ARG A 60 15.65 -12.25 6.44
CA ARG A 60 16.80 -12.47 7.34
C ARG A 60 16.89 -13.91 7.81
N ALA A 61 15.76 -14.52 8.17
CA ALA A 61 15.69 -15.93 8.54
C ALA A 61 16.09 -16.83 7.36
N LEU A 62 15.63 -16.53 6.15
CA LEU A 62 16.00 -17.24 4.92
C LEU A 62 17.52 -17.16 4.65
N LEU A 63 18.11 -15.96 4.78
CA LEU A 63 19.56 -15.75 4.63
C LEU A 63 20.36 -16.51 5.68
N ALA A 64 19.91 -16.47 6.94
CA ALA A 64 20.55 -17.19 8.04
C ALA A 64 20.48 -18.73 7.85
N GLU A 65 19.36 -19.25 7.32
CA GLU A 65 19.24 -20.67 6.95
C GLU A 65 20.14 -21.05 5.78
N ARG A 66 20.34 -20.15 4.81
CA ARG A 66 21.23 -20.37 3.66
C ARG A 66 22.70 -20.46 4.10
N ALA A 67 23.07 -19.78 5.18
CA ALA A 67 24.39 -19.83 5.80
C ALA A 67 24.62 -21.04 6.72
N ARG A 68 23.56 -21.78 7.12
CA ARG A 68 23.72 -23.00 7.94
C ARG A 68 24.23 -24.20 7.11
N PRO A 69 25.20 -24.98 7.62
CA PRO A 69 25.71 -26.17 6.94
C PRO A 69 24.61 -27.23 6.78
N ALA A 70 24.61 -27.91 5.63
CA ALA A 70 23.53 -28.80 5.19
C ALA A 70 23.19 -29.95 6.15
N ALA A 71 24.11 -30.31 7.06
CA ALA A 71 23.93 -31.40 8.03
C ALA A 71 22.86 -31.13 9.10
N SER A 72 22.53 -29.86 9.40
CA SER A 72 21.52 -29.50 10.41
C SER A 72 20.10 -29.27 9.83
N ARG A 73 19.88 -29.58 8.55
CA ARG A 73 18.60 -29.35 7.86
C ARG A 73 17.63 -30.54 7.90
N ALA A 74 18.10 -31.72 8.31
CA ALA A 74 17.37 -32.97 8.16
C ALA A 74 16.27 -33.20 9.22
N ASP A 75 16.44 -32.71 10.46
CA ASP A 75 15.52 -33.03 11.57
C ASP A 75 14.31 -32.07 11.70
N ASP A 76 14.37 -30.86 11.13
CA ASP A 76 13.29 -29.86 11.24
C ASP A 76 12.47 -29.65 9.96
N ALA A 77 12.79 -30.37 8.89
CA ALA A 77 12.24 -30.15 7.56
C ALA A 77 10.71 -30.34 7.43
N PRO A 78 10.04 -31.28 8.14
CA PRO A 78 8.59 -31.46 8.02
C PRO A 78 7.81 -30.34 8.73
N SER A 79 8.15 -30.08 10.00
CA SER A 79 7.46 -29.08 10.83
C SER A 79 7.61 -27.66 10.28
N ARG A 80 8.77 -27.29 9.73
CA ARG A 80 8.97 -25.96 9.14
C ARG A 80 8.25 -25.75 7.82
N LYS A 81 8.02 -26.82 7.05
CA LYS A 81 7.31 -26.74 5.76
C LYS A 81 5.81 -26.55 5.99
N ASP A 82 5.27 -27.21 7.00
CA ASP A 82 3.87 -27.07 7.40
C ASP A 82 3.63 -25.70 8.05
N ASP A 83 4.49 -25.24 8.97
CA ASP A 83 4.44 -23.90 9.56
C ASP A 83 4.52 -22.76 8.52
N ARG A 84 5.35 -22.94 7.49
CA ARG A 84 5.51 -21.96 6.41
C ARG A 84 4.30 -21.95 5.48
N ARG A 85 3.66 -23.12 5.31
CA ARG A 85 2.47 -23.28 4.50
C ARG A 85 1.24 -22.69 5.19
N GLU A 86 1.04 -22.96 6.48
CA GLU A 86 -0.03 -22.36 7.28
C GLU A 86 0.06 -20.84 7.32
N ARG A 87 1.27 -20.29 7.49
CA ARG A 87 1.48 -18.83 7.44
C ARG A 87 1.27 -18.24 6.05
N ALA A 88 1.65 -18.94 4.99
CA ALA A 88 1.39 -18.51 3.62
C ALA A 88 -0.11 -18.56 3.28
N GLU A 89 -0.83 -19.58 3.77
CA GLU A 89 -2.28 -19.70 3.60
C GLU A 89 -3.02 -18.62 4.40
N ALA A 90 -2.59 -18.32 5.64
CA ALA A 90 -3.14 -17.21 6.43
C ALA A 90 -2.89 -15.84 5.74
N ARG A 91 -1.69 -15.59 5.21
CA ARG A 91 -1.38 -14.35 4.48
C ARG A 91 -2.13 -14.26 3.15
N ALA A 92 -2.32 -15.37 2.44
CA ALA A 92 -3.11 -15.42 1.21
C ALA A 92 -4.59 -15.08 1.46
N GLN A 93 -5.12 -15.42 2.63
CA GLN A 93 -6.48 -15.05 3.04
C GLN A 93 -6.60 -13.55 3.37
N LEU A 94 -5.54 -12.94 3.94
CA LEU A 94 -5.52 -11.50 4.28
C LEU A 94 -5.15 -10.58 3.09
N ALA A 95 -4.41 -11.08 2.11
CA ALA A 95 -3.99 -10.33 0.92
C ALA A 95 -5.13 -9.65 0.14
N PRO A 96 -6.28 -10.30 -0.13
CA PRO A 96 -7.40 -9.63 -0.81
C PRO A 96 -8.00 -8.50 0.03
N LEU A 97 -8.10 -8.66 1.35
CA LEU A 97 -8.62 -7.62 2.25
C LEU A 97 -7.70 -6.40 2.28
N ARG A 98 -6.37 -6.61 2.39
CA ARG A 98 -5.38 -5.53 2.27
C ARG A 98 -5.45 -4.81 0.93
N LYS A 99 -5.69 -5.55 -0.15
CA LYS A 99 -5.88 -4.96 -1.48
C LYS A 99 -7.16 -4.14 -1.54
N GLN A 100 -8.27 -4.62 -0.96
CA GLN A 100 -9.53 -3.89 -0.93
C GLN A 100 -9.42 -2.57 -0.16
N ALA A 101 -8.78 -2.57 1.02
CA ALA A 101 -8.53 -1.34 1.78
C ALA A 101 -7.71 -0.33 0.94
N ARG A 102 -6.62 -0.77 0.33
CA ARG A 102 -5.78 0.08 -0.54
C ARG A 102 -6.53 0.62 -1.76
N ASP A 103 -7.34 -0.21 -2.42
CA ASP A 103 -8.12 0.19 -3.59
C ASP A 103 -9.18 1.25 -3.20
N ALA A 104 -9.81 1.08 -2.03
CA ALA A 104 -10.79 2.04 -1.50
C ALA A 104 -10.15 3.39 -1.14
N GLU A 105 -8.99 3.39 -0.48
CA GLU A 105 -8.21 4.61 -0.21
C GLU A 105 -7.83 5.34 -1.50
N ALA A 106 -7.34 4.62 -2.51
CA ALA A 106 -6.99 5.18 -3.80
C ALA A 106 -8.22 5.80 -4.49
N GLN A 107 -9.39 5.15 -4.40
CA GLN A 107 -10.64 5.68 -4.93
C GLN A 107 -11.07 6.97 -4.21
N ILE A 108 -11.01 7.01 -2.88
CA ILE A 108 -11.31 8.22 -2.09
C ILE A 108 -10.40 9.38 -2.49
N ALA A 109 -9.09 9.13 -2.61
CA ALA A 109 -8.12 10.15 -3.03
C ALA A 109 -8.40 10.67 -4.45
N ALA A 110 -8.71 9.79 -5.40
CA ALA A 110 -9.03 10.17 -6.77
C ALA A 110 -10.32 11.01 -6.84
N LEU A 111 -11.36 10.60 -6.12
CA LEU A 111 -12.63 11.33 -6.02
C LEU A 111 -12.46 12.68 -5.33
N GLY A 112 -11.61 12.76 -4.31
CA GLY A 112 -11.24 14.03 -3.65
C GLY A 112 -10.59 15.03 -4.61
N LYS A 113 -9.69 14.57 -5.49
CA LYS A 113 -9.09 15.41 -6.54
C LYS A 113 -10.12 15.88 -7.55
N GLU A 114 -11.05 15.01 -7.96
CA GLU A 114 -12.12 15.38 -8.87
C GLU A 114 -13.05 16.43 -8.23
N ARG A 115 -13.44 16.21 -6.96
CA ARG A 115 -14.24 17.15 -6.17
C ARG A 115 -13.61 18.54 -6.15
N ALA A 116 -12.33 18.62 -5.80
CA ALA A 116 -11.59 19.88 -5.73
C ALA A 116 -11.54 20.61 -7.07
N ARG A 117 -11.40 19.89 -8.19
CA ARG A 117 -11.43 20.49 -9.55
C ARG A 117 -12.79 21.10 -9.87
N ILE A 118 -13.87 20.40 -9.51
CA ILE A 118 -15.23 20.88 -9.77
C ILE A 118 -15.55 22.08 -8.86
N GLU A 119 -15.18 22.02 -7.59
CA GLU A 119 -15.34 23.13 -6.63
C GLU A 119 -14.56 24.38 -7.10
N ALA A 120 -13.33 24.22 -7.56
CA ALA A 120 -12.54 25.32 -8.11
C ALA A 120 -13.23 25.97 -9.31
N ARG A 121 -13.81 25.17 -10.22
CA ARG A 121 -14.55 25.66 -11.37
C ARG A 121 -15.87 26.35 -10.97
N LEU A 122 -16.54 25.87 -9.93
CA LEU A 122 -17.74 26.52 -9.39
C LEU A 122 -17.43 27.83 -8.64
N ALA A 123 -16.20 28.00 -8.13
CA ALA A 123 -15.77 29.23 -7.50
C ALA A 123 -15.53 30.38 -8.50
N GLU A 124 -15.44 30.10 -9.81
CA GLU A 124 -15.27 31.12 -10.84
C GLU A 124 -16.57 31.91 -11.07
N PRO A 125 -16.60 33.25 -10.91
CA PRO A 125 -17.83 34.04 -11.13
C PRO A 125 -18.42 33.88 -12.54
N ALA A 126 -17.57 33.60 -13.54
CA ALA A 126 -17.96 33.42 -14.93
C ALA A 126 -18.83 32.16 -15.17
N ILE A 127 -18.93 31.23 -14.21
CA ILE A 127 -19.79 30.05 -14.34
C ILE A 127 -21.26 30.33 -14.13
N TYR A 128 -21.59 31.46 -13.49
CA TYR A 128 -22.96 31.89 -13.22
C TYR A 128 -23.55 32.76 -14.35
N ALA A 129 -22.89 32.82 -15.50
CA ALA A 129 -23.44 33.46 -16.69
C ALA A 129 -24.72 32.73 -17.17
N PRO A 130 -25.73 33.44 -17.71
CA PRO A 130 -27.00 32.84 -18.14
C PRO A 130 -26.84 31.67 -19.12
N GLU A 131 -25.81 31.69 -19.95
CA GLU A 131 -25.52 30.68 -20.97
C GLU A 131 -24.93 29.39 -20.38
N ARG A 132 -24.44 29.43 -19.12
CA ARG A 132 -23.69 28.36 -18.45
C ARG A 132 -24.42 27.70 -17.29
N VAL A 133 -25.70 28.04 -17.09
CA VAL A 133 -26.56 27.49 -16.01
C VAL A 133 -26.58 25.96 -16.02
N ALA A 134 -26.59 25.35 -17.21
CA ALA A 134 -26.54 23.88 -17.35
C ALA A 134 -25.24 23.29 -16.78
N GLU A 135 -24.10 23.97 -16.95
CA GLU A 135 -22.82 23.51 -16.40
C GLU A 135 -22.83 23.51 -14.87
N VAL A 136 -23.43 24.53 -14.25
CA VAL A 136 -23.58 24.61 -12.79
C VAL A 136 -24.44 23.45 -12.27
N ALA A 137 -25.56 23.16 -12.95
CA ALA A 137 -26.42 22.04 -12.59
C ALA A 137 -25.70 20.69 -12.70
N THR A 138 -24.96 20.47 -13.79
CA THR A 138 -24.16 19.24 -13.99
C THR A 138 -23.03 19.12 -12.96
N ALA A 139 -22.33 20.21 -12.65
CA ALA A 139 -21.27 20.23 -11.65
C ALA A 139 -21.80 19.87 -10.25
N ASN A 140 -22.92 20.46 -9.82
CA ASN A 140 -23.55 20.12 -8.55
C ASN A 140 -24.05 18.67 -8.51
N ALA A 141 -24.61 18.16 -9.61
CA ALA A 141 -25.02 16.76 -9.71
C ALA A 141 -23.82 15.81 -9.58
N ARG A 142 -22.67 16.15 -10.19
CA ARG A 142 -21.44 15.37 -10.06
C ARG A 142 -20.86 15.44 -8.65
N LEU A 143 -20.86 16.60 -7.99
CA LEU A 143 -20.44 16.71 -6.58
C LEU A 143 -21.28 15.81 -5.66
N ALA A 144 -22.60 15.80 -5.86
CA ALA A 144 -23.48 14.92 -5.11
C ALA A 144 -23.21 13.42 -5.38
N ALA A 145 -22.86 13.06 -6.62
CA ALA A 145 -22.46 11.69 -6.96
C ALA A 145 -21.12 11.31 -6.31
N ILE A 146 -20.11 12.18 -6.41
CA ILE A 146 -18.81 12.01 -5.77
C ILE A 146 -18.96 11.80 -4.26
N GLY A 147 -19.82 12.59 -3.60
CA GLY A 147 -20.08 12.40 -2.16
C GLY A 147 -20.62 11.00 -1.82
N ARG A 148 -21.50 10.43 -2.66
CA ARG A 148 -21.98 9.05 -2.48
C ARG A 148 -20.90 8.01 -2.78
N GLU A 149 -20.09 8.25 -3.81
CA GLU A 149 -18.99 7.35 -4.20
C GLU A 149 -17.88 7.32 -3.13
N ILE A 150 -17.58 8.45 -2.48
CA ILE A 150 -16.67 8.53 -1.33
C ILE A 150 -17.24 7.77 -0.15
N ALA A 151 -18.49 8.01 0.24
CA ALA A 151 -19.12 7.32 1.36
C ALA A 151 -19.17 5.79 1.17
N ALA A 152 -19.38 5.32 -0.06
CA ALA A 152 -19.32 3.89 -0.38
C ALA A 152 -17.89 3.33 -0.24
N ALA A 153 -16.88 4.04 -0.77
CA ALA A 153 -15.49 3.62 -0.64
C ALA A 153 -15.02 3.65 0.83
N GLU A 154 -15.45 4.61 1.64
CA GLU A 154 -15.17 4.65 3.08
C GLU A 154 -15.78 3.45 3.82
N ALA A 155 -16.99 3.04 3.45
CA ALA A 155 -17.62 1.85 4.02
C ALA A 155 -16.88 0.57 3.61
N ASP A 156 -16.44 0.45 2.36
CA ASP A 156 -15.65 -0.69 1.87
C ASP A 156 -14.29 -0.76 2.57
N TRP A 157 -13.64 0.38 2.77
CA TRP A 157 -12.39 0.49 3.51
C TRP A 157 -12.57 0.04 4.96
N LEU A 158 -13.57 0.57 5.66
CA LEU A 158 -13.85 0.22 7.05
C LEU A 158 -14.14 -1.29 7.20
N ALA A 159 -14.94 -1.87 6.31
CA ALA A 159 -15.24 -3.29 6.33
C ALA A 159 -14.00 -4.15 6.07
N ALA A 160 -13.11 -3.71 5.18
CA ALA A 160 -11.84 -4.40 4.92
C ALA A 160 -10.89 -4.35 6.13
N GLU A 161 -10.78 -3.19 6.79
CA GLU A 161 -9.97 -3.01 8.00
C GLU A 161 -10.53 -3.83 9.18
N GLU A 162 -11.84 -3.81 9.43
CA GLU A 162 -12.48 -4.64 10.45
C GLU A 162 -12.23 -6.14 10.21
N ALA A 163 -12.30 -6.59 8.95
CA ALA A 163 -12.01 -7.97 8.59
C ALA A 163 -10.52 -8.33 8.75
N LEU A 164 -9.62 -7.38 8.54
CA LEU A 164 -8.18 -7.55 8.80
C LEU A 164 -7.88 -7.64 10.29
N GLU A 165 -8.50 -6.79 11.12
CA GLU A 165 -8.38 -6.85 12.58
C GLU A 165 -8.95 -8.15 13.16
N ALA A 166 -10.09 -8.63 12.65
CA ALA A 166 -10.70 -9.86 13.11
C ALA A 166 -9.88 -11.13 12.76
N ALA A 167 -9.01 -11.03 11.77
CA ALA A 167 -8.21 -12.14 11.25
C ALA A 167 -6.72 -12.07 11.62
N GLY A 168 -6.28 -11.01 12.29
CA GLY A 168 -4.94 -10.82 12.85
C GLY A 168 -4.87 -11.18 14.33
#